data_AF-A0A973DUN2-F1
#
_entry.id   AF-A0A973DUN2-F1
#
_cell.length_a   1.000
_cell.length_b   1.000
_cell.length_c   1.000
_cell.angle_alpha   90.00
_cell.angle_beta   90.00
_cell.angle_gamma   90.00
#
_symmetry.space_group_name_H-M   'P 1'
#
loop_
_entity.id
_entity.type
_entity.pdbx_description
1 polymer ?
#
loop_
_entity_poly.entity_id
_entity_poly.type
_entity_poly.pdbx_seq_one_letter_code
_entity_poly.pdbx_strand_id
1 'polypeptide(L)'
;MVKLFGRACLSLLGATVLLGLGSPVVAKTGYLCEFDNLRARGFILSPFVFVLAEDGASATVMDPLILGEKEKPIAAKVRKKSNGALQISWSVNGIGTMSRGADISVSYTSTFDAGKNTIRTRGKLAGLPQIENAKGACRVLDEKWIAGNKWLKKS
;
A
#
# COMPACT_ATOMS: atom_id res chain seq x y z
N MET A 1 -74.26 31.85 -19.03
CA MET A 1 -74.84 30.49 -18.98
C MET A 1 -73.75 29.55 -18.47
N VAL A 2 -73.97 28.95 -17.30
CA VAL A 2 -72.98 28.20 -16.50
C VAL A 2 -73.08 26.69 -16.83
N LYS A 3 -71.93 26.03 -17.08
CA LYS A 3 -71.74 24.56 -16.98
C LYS A 3 -70.27 24.32 -16.57
N LEU A 4 -69.96 24.05 -15.30
CA LEU A 4 -69.99 22.79 -14.55
C LEU A 4 -68.98 21.71 -15.03
N PHE A 5 -67.98 21.48 -14.16
CA PHE A 5 -67.40 20.21 -13.71
C PHE A 5 -66.68 19.26 -14.68
N GLY A 6 -65.42 18.95 -14.32
CA GLY A 6 -64.67 17.80 -14.82
C GLY A 6 -63.32 17.65 -14.14
N ARG A 7 -63.31 17.35 -12.83
CA ARG A 7 -62.10 16.91 -12.10
C ARG A 7 -61.68 15.54 -12.62
N ALA A 8 -60.57 15.47 -13.36
CA ALA A 8 -59.88 14.22 -13.64
C ALA A 8 -58.68 14.11 -12.69
N CYS A 9 -58.86 13.26 -11.68
CA CYS A 9 -57.83 12.79 -10.77
C CYS A 9 -56.89 11.86 -11.57
N LEU A 10 -55.68 12.31 -11.89
CA LEU A 10 -54.66 11.45 -12.48
C LEU A 10 -53.50 11.31 -11.48
N SER A 11 -53.57 10.24 -10.70
CA SER A 11 -52.55 9.81 -9.76
C SER A 11 -51.30 9.40 -10.53
N LEU A 12 -50.34 10.32 -10.69
CA LEU A 12 -48.98 9.95 -11.13
C LEU A 12 -48.28 9.23 -9.98
N LEU A 13 -48.31 7.89 -10.00
CA LEU A 13 -47.33 7.07 -9.29
C LEU A 13 -45.95 7.35 -9.91
N GLY A 14 -45.21 8.28 -9.30
CA GLY A 14 -43.81 8.51 -9.62
C GLY A 14 -42.98 7.31 -9.18
N ALA A 15 -42.51 6.52 -10.14
CA ALA A 15 -41.52 5.47 -9.92
C ALA A 15 -40.22 6.10 -9.43
N THR A 16 -39.95 6.01 -8.14
CA THR A 16 -38.68 6.38 -7.52
C THR A 16 -37.60 5.41 -8.01
N VAL A 17 -36.93 5.75 -9.11
CA VAL A 17 -35.72 5.07 -9.56
C VAL A 17 -34.65 5.32 -8.48
N LEU A 18 -34.47 4.33 -7.60
CA LEU A 18 -33.31 4.23 -6.72
C LEU A 18 -32.08 4.04 -7.60
N LEU A 19 -31.51 5.16 -8.07
CA LEU A 19 -30.13 5.23 -8.54
C LEU A 19 -29.24 4.92 -7.35
N GLY A 20 -28.98 3.63 -7.15
CA GLY A 20 -27.97 3.15 -6.24
C GLY A 20 -26.63 3.71 -6.70
N LEU A 21 -26.22 4.81 -6.07
CA LEU A 21 -24.85 5.31 -6.10
C LEU A 21 -23.98 4.24 -5.44
N GLY A 22 -23.62 3.21 -6.20
CA GLY A 22 -22.52 2.34 -5.83
C GLY A 22 -21.29 3.22 -5.75
N SER A 23 -20.85 3.55 -4.54
CA SER A 23 -19.59 4.25 -4.33
C SER A 23 -18.51 3.49 -5.11
N PRO A 24 -17.70 4.16 -5.95
CA PRO A 24 -16.59 3.50 -6.60
C PRO A 24 -15.69 2.95 -5.50
N VAL A 25 -15.68 1.63 -5.35
CA VAL A 25 -14.70 0.95 -4.51
C VAL A 25 -13.38 1.12 -5.23
N VAL A 26 -12.55 2.04 -4.74
CA VAL A 26 -11.19 2.18 -5.23
C VAL A 26 -10.45 0.94 -4.78
N ALA A 27 -10.25 0.00 -5.69
CA ALA A 27 -9.59 -1.26 -5.39
C ALA A 27 -8.19 -1.00 -4.83
N LYS A 28 -7.88 -1.65 -3.69
CA LYS A 28 -6.54 -1.62 -3.10
C LYS A 28 -5.53 -2.15 -4.12
N THR A 29 -4.54 -1.33 -4.48
CA THR A 29 -3.52 -1.74 -5.44
C THR A 29 -2.28 -2.23 -4.68
N GLY A 30 -2.00 -3.52 -4.80
CA GLY A 30 -0.81 -4.16 -4.24
C GLY A 30 0.29 -4.31 -5.28
N TYR A 31 1.54 -4.29 -4.81
CA TYR A 31 2.72 -4.54 -5.63
C TYR A 31 3.64 -5.49 -4.90
N LEU A 32 4.17 -6.47 -5.63
CA LEU A 32 5.25 -7.35 -5.19
C LEU A 32 6.48 -7.02 -6.01
N CYS A 33 7.56 -6.65 -5.31
CA CYS A 33 8.82 -6.27 -5.88
C CYS A 33 9.91 -7.28 -5.56
N GLU A 34 10.74 -7.55 -6.56
CA GLU A 34 11.91 -8.40 -6.46
C GLU A 34 13.15 -7.55 -6.75
N PHE A 35 14.16 -7.65 -5.89
CA PHE A 35 15.40 -6.88 -6.04
C PHE A 35 16.47 -7.70 -6.76
N ASP A 36 17.06 -7.13 -7.81
CA ASP A 36 17.98 -7.83 -8.71
C ASP A 36 19.45 -7.75 -8.27
N ASN A 37 19.78 -6.81 -7.38
CA ASN A 37 21.15 -6.44 -7.04
C ASN A 37 21.43 -6.46 -5.53
N LEU A 38 20.88 -7.45 -4.84
CA LEU A 38 21.13 -7.63 -3.41
C LEU A 38 22.62 -7.91 -3.16
N ARG A 39 23.24 -7.12 -2.29
CA ARG A 39 24.61 -7.43 -1.84
C ARG A 39 24.57 -8.67 -0.96
N ALA A 40 25.61 -9.50 -1.04
CA ALA A 40 25.75 -10.73 -0.26
C ALA A 40 25.65 -10.52 1.27
N ARG A 41 25.87 -9.31 1.77
CA ARG A 41 25.72 -8.93 3.19
C ARG A 41 24.78 -7.73 3.39
N GLY A 42 23.89 -7.49 2.44
CA GLY A 42 22.90 -6.41 2.52
C GLY A 42 21.74 -6.77 3.47
N PHE A 43 21.06 -5.75 4.00
CA PHE A 43 19.89 -5.90 4.88
C PHE A 43 18.58 -5.42 4.24
N ILE A 44 18.61 -5.14 2.93
CA ILE A 44 17.39 -5.02 2.13
C ILE A 44 17.09 -6.43 1.61
N LEU A 45 15.91 -6.95 1.94
CA LEU A 45 15.53 -8.33 1.63
C LEU A 45 14.48 -8.36 0.51
N SER A 46 14.52 -9.42 -0.30
CA SER A 46 13.54 -9.72 -1.34
C SER A 46 12.77 -10.99 -0.94
N PRO A 47 11.47 -11.10 -1.21
CA PRO A 47 10.62 -10.12 -1.89
C PRO A 47 10.15 -8.98 -0.97
N PHE A 48 9.83 -7.82 -1.55
CA PHE A 48 9.21 -6.68 -0.86
C PHE A 48 7.79 -6.46 -1.39
N VAL A 49 6.79 -6.41 -0.51
CA VAL A 49 5.40 -6.15 -0.86
C VAL A 49 4.95 -4.83 -0.25
N PHE A 50 4.22 -4.04 -1.03
CA PHE A 50 3.46 -2.92 -0.48
C PHE A 50 2.06 -2.85 -1.06
N VAL A 51 1.10 -2.42 -0.25
CA VAL A 51 -0.29 -2.20 -0.67
C VAL A 51 -0.63 -0.75 -0.39
N LEU A 52 -0.99 -0.01 -1.44
CA LEU A 52 -1.43 1.38 -1.31
C LEU A 52 -2.81 1.42 -0.68
N ALA A 53 -3.00 2.33 0.27
CA ALA A 53 -4.31 2.65 0.78
C ALA A 53 -5.07 3.52 -0.25
N GLU A 54 -6.39 3.59 -0.08
CA GLU A 54 -7.28 4.37 -0.95
C GLU A 54 -7.00 5.88 -0.88
N ASP A 55 -6.38 6.35 0.20
CA ASP A 55 -5.99 7.76 0.38
C ASP A 55 -4.81 8.19 -0.52
N GLY A 56 -4.06 7.25 -1.11
CA GLY A 56 -2.83 7.50 -1.87
C GLY A 56 -1.67 8.12 -1.06
N ALA A 57 -1.83 8.29 0.25
CA ALA A 57 -0.88 8.91 1.17
C ALA A 57 -0.31 7.93 2.20
N SER A 58 -0.91 6.75 2.32
CA SER A 58 -0.46 5.67 3.16
C SER A 58 -0.35 4.35 2.39
N ALA A 59 0.46 3.45 2.94
CA ALA A 59 0.59 2.09 2.45
C ALA A 59 0.83 1.14 3.62
N THR A 60 0.58 -0.14 3.43
CA THR A 60 1.14 -1.19 4.27
C THR A 60 2.30 -1.84 3.53
N VAL A 61 3.35 -2.21 4.26
CA VAL A 61 4.55 -2.85 3.71
C VAL A 61 4.87 -4.14 4.44
N MET A 62 5.49 -5.06 3.72
CA MET A 62 6.01 -6.32 4.24
C MET A 62 7.27 -6.73 3.46
N ASP A 63 8.24 -7.26 4.19
CA ASP A 63 9.41 -7.96 3.66
C ASP A 63 9.78 -9.07 4.67
N PRO A 64 10.77 -9.94 4.36
CA PRO A 64 11.19 -10.99 5.29
C PRO A 64 11.67 -10.48 6.65
N LEU A 65 12.23 -9.26 6.75
CA LEU A 65 12.64 -8.69 8.03
C LEU A 65 11.42 -8.31 8.86
N ILE A 66 10.44 -7.62 8.28
CA ILE A 66 9.17 -7.28 8.95
C ILE A 66 8.45 -8.57 9.37
N LEU A 67 8.44 -9.59 8.52
CA LEU A 67 7.82 -10.88 8.84
C LEU A 67 8.48 -11.53 10.05
N GLY A 68 9.82 -11.56 10.10
CA GLY A 68 10.57 -12.13 11.22
C GLY A 68 10.48 -11.32 12.52
N GLU A 69 10.41 -9.99 12.44
CA GLU A 69 10.51 -9.10 13.61
C GLU A 69 9.16 -8.60 14.14
N LYS A 70 8.11 -8.61 13.31
CA LYS A 70 6.79 -8.04 13.62
C LYS A 70 5.63 -8.97 13.34
N GLU A 71 5.82 -10.01 12.52
CA GLU A 71 4.80 -11.00 12.12
C GLU A 71 3.57 -10.44 11.40
N LYS A 72 3.52 -9.12 11.16
CA LYS A 72 2.42 -8.43 10.49
C LYS A 72 2.92 -7.24 9.66
N PRO A 73 2.18 -6.85 8.60
CA PRO A 73 2.52 -5.67 7.82
C PRO A 73 2.56 -4.42 8.70
N ILE A 74 3.45 -3.50 8.36
CA ILE A 74 3.57 -2.23 9.07
C ILE A 74 3.13 -1.08 8.18
N ALA A 75 2.68 0.02 8.81
CA ALA A 75 2.31 1.22 8.10
C ALA A 75 3.54 1.91 7.49
N ALA A 76 3.36 2.44 6.29
CA ALA A 76 4.31 3.25 5.57
C ALA A 76 3.66 4.56 5.12
N LYS A 77 4.48 5.61 5.05
CA LYS A 77 4.06 6.92 4.52
C LYS A 77 4.33 6.95 3.04
N VAL A 78 3.37 7.43 2.26
CA VAL A 78 3.51 7.61 0.81
C VAL A 78 3.54 9.11 0.50
N ARG A 79 4.48 9.50 -0.35
CA ARG A 79 4.56 10.85 -0.92
C ARG A 79 4.72 10.76 -2.42
N LYS A 80 3.83 11.42 -3.15
CA LYS A 80 3.98 11.55 -4.61
C LYS A 80 5.08 12.57 -4.92
N LYS A 81 6.03 12.18 -5.76
CA LYS A 81 7.10 13.05 -6.27
C LYS A 81 6.60 13.84 -7.48
N SER A 82 7.28 14.94 -7.79
CA SER A 82 6.96 15.80 -8.94
C SER A 82 6.95 15.05 -10.28
N ASN A 83 7.78 14.01 -10.42
CA ASN A 83 7.85 13.16 -11.60
C ASN A 83 6.82 12.02 -11.63
N GLY A 84 5.83 12.03 -10.72
CA GLY A 84 4.79 11.00 -10.62
C GLY A 84 5.19 9.73 -9.86
N ALA A 85 6.47 9.53 -9.55
CA ALA A 85 6.92 8.40 -8.75
C ALA A 85 6.42 8.49 -7.31
N LEU A 86 6.22 7.34 -6.65
CA LEU A 86 5.82 7.26 -5.26
C LEU A 86 7.06 7.05 -4.38
N GLN A 87 7.24 7.90 -3.38
CA GLN A 87 8.18 7.68 -2.29
C GLN A 87 7.45 7.00 -1.13
N ILE A 88 7.92 5.83 -0.71
CA ILE A 88 7.33 5.01 0.36
C ILE A 88 8.37 4.91 1.47
N SER A 89 8.02 5.34 2.69
CA SER A 89 8.95 5.38 3.82
C SER A 89 8.39 4.64 5.03
N TRP A 90 9.19 3.76 5.62
CA TRP A 90 8.86 3.01 6.83
C TRP A 90 10.10 2.78 7.69
N SER A 91 9.87 2.40 8.95
CA SER A 91 10.94 2.00 9.87
C SER A 91 10.54 0.72 10.60
N VAL A 92 11.51 -0.17 10.76
CA VAL A 92 11.41 -1.36 11.61
C VAL A 92 12.22 -1.08 12.85
N ASN A 93 11.57 -1.02 14.01
CA ASN A 93 12.20 -0.75 15.30
C ASN A 93 12.20 -2.01 16.17
N GLY A 94 13.05 -2.03 17.20
CA GLY A 94 13.09 -3.16 18.14
C GLY A 94 13.52 -4.44 17.44
N ILE A 95 14.54 -4.36 16.60
CA ILE A 95 15.16 -5.53 15.95
C ILE A 95 16.15 -6.10 16.94
N GLY A 96 15.86 -7.32 17.40
CA GLY A 96 16.69 -7.99 18.39
C GLY A 96 18.08 -8.28 17.84
N THR A 97 19.12 -7.99 18.63
CA THR A 97 20.49 -8.41 18.31
C THR A 97 20.92 -9.56 19.21
N MET A 98 21.82 -10.42 18.74
CA MET A 98 22.39 -11.50 19.57
C MET A 98 23.23 -10.97 20.75
N SER A 99 23.54 -9.67 20.77
CA SER A 99 24.26 -9.01 21.86
C SER A 99 23.25 -8.39 22.84
N ARG A 100 23.32 -8.84 24.10
CA ARG A 100 22.45 -8.45 25.22
C ARG A 100 22.05 -6.96 25.21
N GLY A 101 20.82 -6.67 24.82
CA GLY A 101 20.08 -5.45 25.20
C GLY A 101 20.10 -4.27 24.23
N ALA A 102 20.71 -4.40 23.04
CA ALA A 102 20.66 -3.35 22.04
C ALA A 102 19.63 -3.67 20.95
N ASP A 103 18.54 -2.91 20.94
CA ASP A 103 17.57 -2.90 19.84
C ASP A 103 18.11 -2.01 18.72
N ILE A 104 18.07 -2.51 17.48
CA ILE A 104 18.40 -1.73 16.30
C ILE A 104 17.10 -1.26 15.63
N SER A 105 17.15 -0.06 15.06
CA SER A 105 16.14 0.45 14.14
C SER A 105 16.70 0.49 12.72
N VAL A 106 15.93 0.03 11.73
CA VAL A 106 16.21 0.26 10.32
C VAL A 106 15.16 1.20 9.74
N SER A 107 15.59 2.23 9.03
CA SER A 107 14.72 3.08 8.23
C SER A 107 14.92 2.79 6.75
N TYR A 108 13.80 2.71 6.03
CA TYR A 108 13.76 2.46 4.60
C TYR A 108 13.07 3.61 3.86
N THR A 109 13.51 3.85 2.63
CA THR A 109 12.86 4.74 1.68
C THR A 109 12.91 4.10 0.30
N SER A 110 11.76 3.75 -0.24
CA SER A 110 11.60 3.26 -1.61
C SER A 110 11.09 4.37 -2.52
N THR A 111 11.62 4.45 -3.73
CA THR A 111 11.02 5.21 -4.83
C THR A 111 10.51 4.22 -5.87
N PHE A 112 9.19 4.17 -6.04
CA PHE A 112 8.50 3.33 -7.01
C PHE A 112 8.03 4.16 -8.21
N ASP A 113 8.39 3.73 -9.41
CA ASP A 113 7.93 4.31 -10.67
C ASP A 113 6.87 3.37 -11.26
N ALA A 114 5.60 3.77 -11.15
CA ALA A 114 4.47 2.98 -11.65
C ALA A 114 4.44 2.86 -13.18
N GLY A 115 4.97 3.84 -13.90
CA GLY A 115 5.04 3.78 -15.37
C GLY A 115 6.06 2.76 -15.87
N LYS A 116 7.13 2.54 -15.09
CA LYS A 116 8.20 1.57 -15.42
C LYS A 116 8.12 0.27 -14.63
N ASN A 117 7.22 0.17 -13.65
CA ASN A 117 7.18 -0.92 -12.68
C ASN A 117 8.55 -1.22 -12.05
N THR A 118 9.31 -0.17 -11.72
CA THR A 118 10.63 -0.30 -11.10
C THR A 118 10.64 0.32 -9.72
N ILE A 119 11.45 -0.26 -8.83
CA ILE A 119 11.64 0.25 -7.47
C ILE A 119 13.12 0.46 -7.19
N ARG A 120 13.41 1.50 -6.41
CA ARG A 120 14.73 1.72 -5.81
C ARG A 120 14.56 1.92 -4.32
N THR A 121 15.22 1.11 -3.52
CA THR A 121 15.10 1.13 -2.06
C THR A 121 16.43 1.52 -1.45
N ARG A 122 16.38 2.42 -0.48
CA ARG A 122 17.50 2.80 0.36
C ARG A 122 17.18 2.40 1.79
N GLY A 123 18.09 1.68 2.44
CA GLY A 123 18.01 1.29 3.84
C GLY A 123 19.11 1.95 4.66
N LYS A 124 18.82 2.32 5.91
CA LYS A 124 19.79 2.85 6.87
C LYS A 124 19.55 2.26 8.26
N LEU A 125 20.60 1.72 8.86
CA LEU A 125 20.58 1.33 10.28
C LEU A 125 20.82 2.56 11.17
N ALA A 126 20.02 2.71 12.22
CA ALA A 126 20.21 3.75 13.22
C ALA A 126 21.57 3.59 13.92
N GLY A 127 22.25 4.70 14.16
CA GLY A 127 23.56 4.70 14.82
C GLY A 127 24.75 4.22 13.95
N LEU A 128 24.51 3.73 12.73
CA LEU A 128 25.56 3.27 11.83
C LEU A 128 25.66 4.16 10.58
N PRO A 129 26.88 4.39 10.05
CA PRO A 129 27.07 5.19 8.85
C PRO A 129 26.66 4.43 7.57
N GLN A 130 26.48 3.10 7.66
CA GLN A 130 26.18 2.28 6.49
C GLN A 130 24.81 2.60 5.90
N ILE A 131 24.77 2.69 4.57
CA ILE A 131 23.56 2.85 3.78
C ILE A 131 23.58 1.75 2.72
N GLU A 132 22.48 1.01 2.64
CA GLU A 132 22.30 -0.02 1.63
C GLU A 132 21.35 0.49 0.55
N ASN A 133 21.58 0.08 -0.70
CA ASN A 133 20.73 0.45 -1.82
C ASN A 133 20.41 -0.80 -2.66
N ALA A 134 19.14 -0.96 -3.00
CA ALA A 134 18.65 -2.02 -3.88
C ALA A 134 17.81 -1.42 -5.02
N LYS A 135 17.76 -2.12 -6.14
CA LYS A 135 16.93 -1.83 -7.30
C LYS A 135 16.24 -3.12 -7.73
N GLY A 136 15.04 -2.97 -8.27
CA GLY A 136 14.24 -4.13 -8.64
C GLY A 136 13.09 -3.79 -9.56
N ALA A 137 12.38 -4.84 -9.96
CA ALA A 137 11.13 -4.77 -10.70
C ALA A 137 9.97 -5.11 -9.77
N CYS A 138 8.80 -4.56 -10.07
CA CYS A 138 7.56 -4.87 -9.36
C CYS A 138 6.50 -5.40 -10.32
N ARG A 139 5.64 -6.27 -9.80
CA ARG A 139 4.40 -6.66 -10.48
C ARG A 139 3.20 -6.27 -9.64
N VAL A 140 2.13 -5.87 -10.33
CA VAL A 140 0.84 -5.60 -9.70
C VAL A 140 0.29 -6.90 -9.14
N LEU A 141 -0.24 -6.83 -7.93
CA LEU A 141 -0.94 -7.93 -7.28
C LEU A 141 -2.43 -7.78 -7.54
N ASP A 142 -3.08 -8.87 -7.95
CA ASP A 142 -4.53 -8.88 -8.07
C ASP A 142 -5.21 -8.88 -6.69
N GLU A 143 -6.46 -8.43 -6.66
CA GLU A 143 -7.24 -8.30 -5.43
C GLU A 143 -7.47 -9.66 -4.75
N LYS A 144 -7.56 -10.76 -5.52
CA LYS A 144 -7.71 -12.11 -4.97
C LYS A 144 -6.45 -12.53 -4.20
N TRP A 145 -5.27 -12.17 -4.69
CA TRP A 145 -4.00 -12.44 -4.02
C TRP A 145 -3.90 -11.65 -2.72
N ILE A 146 -4.27 -10.37 -2.75
CA ILE A 146 -4.31 -9.50 -1.55
C ILE A 146 -5.29 -10.08 -0.51
N ALA A 147 -6.50 -10.44 -0.94
CA ALA A 147 -7.53 -11.01 -0.08
C ALA A 147 -7.22 -12.45 0.38
N GLY A 148 -6.44 -13.21 -0.38
CA GLY A 148 -6.06 -14.58 -0.08
C GLY A 148 -4.88 -14.70 0.89
N ASN A 149 -4.02 -13.68 0.94
CA ASN A 149 -2.83 -13.71 1.79
C ASN A 149 -3.15 -13.38 3.25
N LYS A 150 -3.19 -14.42 4.09
CA LYS A 150 -3.52 -14.33 5.53
C LYS A 150 -2.66 -13.33 6.30
N TRP A 151 -1.40 -13.12 5.90
CA TRP A 151 -0.51 -12.19 6.59
C TRP A 151 -0.86 -10.72 6.32
N LEU A 152 -1.51 -10.38 5.20
CA LEU A 152 -2.00 -9.01 4.96
C LEU A 152 -3.21 -8.63 5.82
N LYS A 153 -3.92 -9.60 6.41
CA LYS A 153 -5.14 -9.38 7.20
C LYS A 153 -4.89 -9.07 8.68
N LYS A 154 -3.64 -9.18 9.17
CA LYS A 154 -3.28 -8.97 10.58
C LYS A 154 -2.93 -7.51 10.93
N SER A 155 -3.14 -6.56 10.01
CA SER A 155 -2.84 -5.13 10.21
C SER A 155 -3.77 -4.48 11.23
#